data_AF-A0A959HYR0-F1
#
_entry.id   AF-A0A959HYR0-F1
#
_cell.length_a   1.000
_cell.length_b   1.000
_cell.length_c   1.000
_cell.angle_alpha   90.00
_cell.angle_beta   90.00
_cell.angle_gamma   90.00
#
_symmetry.space_group_name_H-M   'P 1'
#
loop_
_entity.id
_entity.type
_entity.pdbx_description
1 polymer ?
#
loop_
_entity_poly.entity_id
_entity_poly.type
_entity_poly.pdbx_seq_one_letter_code
_entity_poly.pdbx_strand_id
1 'polypeptide(L)'
;MAPHRRTLQYEQIIRQGFELLEQRKAYTQADILRKLESLGKGISASSMSNILNGNRKGKEVLRRGGEGLLEIVRSELGYDFDEARMSFNTDRVTEGWKPYIIPEKEEAPVEAGTEHPIFHPEGRWPINQKVAFLSSAQDEVIEVGIRLRTFTNYFTSRNEHEFKLPIYGLLERGVHFKAYLLDPECQEARLYFHDRARVQEEERGAIEKIRSVLRQLSRVIEEAEAQQFPGKFQVYLYKHVPYNHFLIVDGERGHGKLAVSPYLYGINRANCPVIELAKQSNRDLFRRYYQSFQFLSQDARLWQG
;
A
#
# COMPACT_ATOMS: atom_id res chain seq x y z
N MET A 1 -29.08 27.20 0.48
CA MET A 1 -29.18 26.80 1.91
C MET A 1 -28.66 27.94 2.77
N ALA A 2 -29.36 28.28 3.86
CA ALA A 2 -28.95 29.36 4.75
C ALA A 2 -27.59 29.04 5.43
N PRO A 3 -26.69 30.02 5.61
CA PRO A 3 -25.36 29.84 6.22
C PRO A 3 -25.39 29.10 7.57
N HIS A 4 -26.45 29.31 8.35
CA HIS A 4 -26.67 28.70 9.66
C HIS A 4 -26.83 27.18 9.60
N ARG A 5 -27.47 26.66 8.54
CA ARG A 5 -27.72 25.21 8.37
C ARG A 5 -26.42 24.41 8.20
N ARG A 6 -25.42 24.97 7.51
CA ARG A 6 -24.11 24.31 7.32
C ARG A 6 -23.29 24.26 8.61
N THR A 7 -23.36 25.30 9.44
CA THR A 7 -22.66 25.32 10.74
C THR A 7 -23.18 24.19 11.65
N LEU A 8 -24.51 24.06 11.74
CA LEU A 8 -25.15 22.98 12.49
C LEU A 8 -24.80 21.59 11.95
N GLN A 9 -24.69 21.45 10.62
CA GLN A 9 -24.28 20.21 9.98
C GLN A 9 -22.87 19.79 10.40
N TYR A 10 -21.90 20.70 10.35
CA TYR A 10 -20.54 20.38 10.77
C TYR A 10 -20.43 20.04 12.26
N GLU A 11 -21.17 20.74 13.13
CA GLU A 11 -21.24 20.38 14.56
C GLU A 11 -21.76 18.96 14.77
N GLN A 12 -22.81 18.57 14.04
CA GLN A 12 -23.37 17.21 14.10
C GLN A 12 -22.40 16.16 13.58
N ILE A 13 -21.74 16.42 12.45
CA ILE A 13 -20.71 15.53 11.89
C ILE A 13 -19.60 15.31 12.92
N ILE A 14 -19.13 16.37 13.59
CA ILE A 14 -18.04 16.26 14.55
C ILE A 14 -18.44 15.39 15.75
N ARG A 15 -19.62 15.64 16.33
CA ARG A 15 -20.10 14.90 17.50
C ARG A 15 -20.32 13.42 17.21
N GLN A 16 -21.12 13.13 16.19
CA GLN A 16 -21.46 11.75 15.86
C GLN A 16 -20.26 11.00 15.28
N GLY A 17 -19.41 11.68 14.51
CA GLY A 17 -18.19 11.07 13.97
C GLY A 17 -17.20 10.70 15.06
N PHE A 18 -17.03 11.57 16.07
CA PHE A 18 -16.23 11.27 17.26
C PHE A 18 -16.77 10.05 18.01
N GLU A 19 -18.07 10.06 18.35
CA GLU A 19 -18.72 8.97 19.08
C GLU A 19 -18.61 7.62 18.34
N LEU A 20 -18.80 7.61 17.02
CA LEU A 20 -18.67 6.40 16.21
C LEU A 20 -17.24 5.85 16.22
N LEU A 21 -16.24 6.71 16.10
CA LEU A 21 -14.83 6.30 16.09
C LEU A 21 -14.39 5.81 17.47
N GLU A 22 -14.85 6.44 18.55
CA GLU A 22 -14.63 5.98 19.92
C GLU A 22 -15.25 4.58 20.12
N GLN A 23 -16.52 4.39 19.76
CA GLN A 23 -17.21 3.11 19.96
C GLN A 23 -16.69 1.97 19.07
N ARG A 24 -16.33 2.25 17.81
CA ARG A 24 -15.98 1.21 16.82
C ARG A 24 -14.48 0.95 16.70
N LYS A 25 -13.63 1.92 17.06
CA LYS A 25 -12.17 1.82 16.92
C LYS A 25 -11.42 2.08 18.22
N ALA A 26 -12.13 2.38 19.32
CA ALA A 26 -11.54 2.76 20.60
C ALA A 26 -10.62 4.00 20.49
N TYR A 27 -10.90 4.89 19.54
CA TYR A 27 -10.10 6.10 19.35
C TYR A 27 -10.41 7.15 20.41
N THR A 28 -9.34 7.68 20.99
CA THR A 28 -9.38 8.83 21.89
C THR A 28 -9.46 10.14 21.10
N GLN A 29 -9.77 11.23 21.80
CA GLN A 29 -9.67 12.59 21.23
C GLN A 29 -8.27 12.89 20.70
N ALA A 30 -7.22 12.38 21.35
CA ALA A 30 -5.86 12.57 20.88
C ALA A 30 -5.60 11.88 19.54
N ASP A 31 -6.15 10.67 19.33
CA ASP A 31 -5.98 9.89 18.10
C ASP A 31 -6.69 10.57 16.92
N ILE A 32 -7.91 11.05 17.14
CA ILE A 32 -8.70 11.75 16.13
C ILE A 32 -8.04 13.08 15.75
N LEU A 33 -7.55 13.85 16.72
CA LEU A 33 -6.84 15.11 16.43
C LEU A 33 -5.58 14.88 15.59
N ARG A 34 -4.85 13.81 15.92
CA ARG A 34 -3.67 13.35 15.19
C ARG A 34 -3.99 12.96 13.73
N LYS A 35 -5.10 12.25 13.50
CA LYS A 35 -5.61 11.94 12.16
C LYS A 35 -6.13 13.17 11.40
N LEU A 36 -6.76 14.11 12.10
CA LEU A 36 -7.19 15.38 11.49
C LEU A 36 -5.99 16.20 11.02
N GLU A 37 -4.90 16.20 11.80
CA GLU A 37 -3.64 16.84 11.43
C GLU A 37 -3.06 16.21 10.16
N SER A 38 -2.98 14.87 10.07
CA SER A 38 -2.46 14.18 8.88
C SER A 38 -3.28 14.35 7.60
N LEU A 39 -4.54 14.81 7.73
CA LEU A 39 -5.38 15.22 6.61
C LEU A 39 -5.24 16.73 6.24
N GLY A 40 -4.39 17.49 6.93
CA GLY A 40 -4.33 18.97 6.81
C GLY A 40 -5.55 19.69 7.39
N LYS A 41 -6.41 18.97 8.13
CA LYS A 41 -7.69 19.44 8.67
C LYS A 41 -7.64 19.61 10.20
N GLY A 42 -6.44 19.74 10.75
CA GLY A 42 -6.18 19.90 12.18
C GLY A 42 -6.96 21.03 12.85
N ILE A 43 -7.50 20.75 14.03
CA ILE A 43 -8.11 21.73 14.94
C ILE A 43 -7.47 21.57 16.32
N SER A 44 -7.51 22.60 17.16
CA SER A 44 -6.94 22.48 18.51
C SER A 44 -7.75 21.53 19.38
N ALA A 45 -7.09 20.87 20.34
CA ALA A 45 -7.77 20.03 21.34
C ALA A 45 -8.86 20.80 22.09
N SER A 46 -8.57 22.06 22.47
CA SER A 46 -9.54 22.94 23.11
C SER A 46 -10.74 23.25 22.20
N SER A 47 -10.55 23.32 20.88
CA SER A 47 -11.65 23.53 19.94
C SER A 47 -12.53 22.30 19.86
N MET A 48 -11.93 21.11 19.72
CA MET A 48 -12.64 19.83 19.71
C MET A 48 -13.48 19.63 20.97
N SER A 49 -12.88 19.76 22.17
CA SER A 49 -13.62 19.59 23.44
C SER A 49 -14.77 20.58 23.58
N ASN A 50 -14.58 21.83 23.16
CA ASN A 50 -15.65 22.81 23.17
C ASN A 50 -16.81 22.44 22.23
N ILE A 51 -16.52 21.94 21.03
CA ILE A 51 -17.55 21.51 20.07
C ILE A 51 -18.35 20.34 20.65
N LEU A 52 -17.65 19.33 21.22
CA LEU A 52 -18.27 18.18 21.88
C LEU A 52 -19.13 18.59 23.09
N ASN A 53 -18.75 19.64 23.81
CA ASN A 53 -19.51 20.18 24.94
C ASN A 53 -20.63 21.16 24.56
N GLY A 54 -20.73 21.58 23.30
CA GLY A 54 -21.86 22.40 22.80
C GLY A 54 -21.57 23.89 22.79
N ASN A 55 -20.31 24.26 22.99
CA ASN A 55 -19.86 25.63 22.94
C ASN A 55 -19.66 26.06 21.48
N ARG A 56 -20.11 27.29 21.17
CA ARG A 56 -20.00 27.86 19.82
C ARG A 56 -18.54 27.98 19.38
N LYS A 57 -18.29 27.68 18.09
CA LYS A 57 -16.99 27.89 17.44
C LYS A 57 -17.12 28.63 16.11
N GLY A 58 -16.00 29.18 15.68
CA GLY A 58 -15.90 29.84 14.38
C GLY A 58 -16.25 28.87 13.25
N LYS A 59 -16.95 29.38 12.24
CA LYS A 59 -17.42 28.61 11.08
C LYS A 59 -16.31 27.79 10.41
N GLU A 60 -15.09 28.35 10.32
CA GLU A 60 -13.96 27.69 9.67
C GLU A 60 -13.42 26.49 10.47
N VAL A 61 -13.39 26.59 11.81
CA VAL A 61 -12.98 25.48 12.68
C VAL A 61 -13.96 24.32 12.56
N LEU A 62 -15.26 24.63 12.54
CA LEU A 62 -16.32 23.64 12.36
C LEU A 62 -16.21 22.98 10.98
N ARG A 63 -16.01 23.78 9.93
CA ARG A 63 -15.83 23.27 8.56
C ARG A 63 -14.65 22.30 8.47
N ARG A 64 -13.47 22.70 8.93
CA ARG A 64 -12.26 21.85 8.89
C ARG A 64 -12.44 20.56 9.69
N GLY A 65 -12.90 20.66 10.94
CA GLY A 65 -13.13 19.49 11.80
C GLY A 65 -14.20 18.56 11.24
N GLY A 66 -15.31 19.11 10.72
CA GLY A 66 -16.41 18.33 10.14
C GLY A 66 -16.02 17.65 8.84
N GLU A 67 -15.37 18.35 7.90
CA GLU A 67 -14.85 17.74 6.67
C GLU A 67 -13.78 16.68 6.95
N GLY A 68 -13.01 16.83 8.03
CA GLY A 68 -11.99 15.85 8.42
C GLY A 68 -12.60 14.60 9.04
N LEU A 69 -13.54 14.77 9.98
CA LEU A 69 -14.23 13.62 10.57
C LEU A 69 -15.13 12.88 9.58
N LEU A 70 -15.73 13.59 8.63
CA LEU A 70 -16.44 12.96 7.51
C LEU A 70 -15.50 12.01 6.75
N GLU A 71 -14.29 12.49 6.42
CA GLU A 71 -13.30 11.69 5.70
C GLU A 71 -12.78 10.52 6.53
N ILE A 72 -12.57 10.70 7.84
CA ILE A 72 -12.14 9.63 8.74
C ILE A 72 -13.21 8.55 8.84
N VAL A 73 -14.46 8.92 9.15
CA VAL A 73 -15.57 7.96 9.28
C VAL A 73 -15.80 7.22 7.96
N ARG A 74 -15.78 7.92 6.83
CA ARG A 74 -15.94 7.28 5.52
C ARG A 74 -14.79 6.34 5.19
N SER A 75 -13.54 6.73 5.48
CA SER A 75 -12.37 5.90 5.17
C SER A 75 -12.25 4.67 6.06
N GLU A 76 -12.50 4.84 7.36
CA GLU A 76 -12.19 3.83 8.38
C GLU A 76 -13.38 2.96 8.79
N LEU A 77 -14.60 3.45 8.59
CA LEU A 77 -15.85 2.77 8.91
C LEU A 77 -16.76 2.56 7.69
N GLY A 78 -16.54 3.30 6.60
CA GLY A 78 -17.34 3.19 5.39
C GLY A 78 -18.75 3.73 5.55
N TYR A 79 -18.98 4.66 6.47
CA TYR A 79 -20.29 5.30 6.64
C TYR A 79 -20.32 6.68 5.97
N ASP A 80 -21.36 6.93 5.17
CA ASP A 80 -21.65 8.24 4.61
C ASP A 80 -22.58 9.03 5.55
N PHE A 81 -22.44 10.36 5.55
CA PHE A 81 -23.32 11.25 6.29
C PHE A 81 -24.58 11.57 5.47
N ASP A 82 -25.75 11.30 6.02
CA ASP A 82 -27.05 11.62 5.44
C ASP A 82 -27.44 13.06 5.84
N GLU A 83 -27.37 13.99 4.89
CA GLU A 83 -27.71 15.40 5.13
C GLU A 83 -29.19 15.64 5.46
N ALA A 84 -30.09 14.74 5.07
CA ALA A 84 -31.52 14.85 5.36
C ALA A 84 -31.81 14.41 6.80
N ARG A 85 -31.15 13.34 7.26
CA ARG A 85 -31.26 12.84 8.64
C ARG A 85 -30.34 13.55 9.62
N MET A 86 -29.36 14.30 9.11
CA MET A 86 -28.28 14.93 9.89
C MET A 86 -27.53 13.89 10.74
N SER A 87 -27.30 12.70 10.19
CA SER A 87 -26.63 11.60 10.88
C SER A 87 -25.83 10.71 9.95
N PHE A 88 -24.87 9.97 10.49
CA PHE A 88 -24.19 8.91 9.73
C PHE A 88 -25.14 7.73 9.48
N ASN A 89 -25.09 7.18 8.27
CA ASN A 89 -25.83 5.96 7.94
C ASN A 89 -25.01 4.75 8.37
N THR A 90 -25.33 4.19 9.54
CA THR A 90 -24.65 3.03 10.11
C THR A 90 -25.26 1.69 9.69
N ASP A 91 -26.41 1.70 9.01
CA ASP A 91 -27.12 0.50 8.58
C ASP A 91 -26.47 -0.14 7.34
N ARG A 92 -25.71 0.65 6.59
CA ARG A 92 -25.00 0.21 5.41
C ARG A 92 -23.61 0.83 5.32
N VAL A 93 -22.67 0.01 4.93
CA VAL A 93 -21.35 0.45 4.48
C VAL A 93 -21.48 0.93 3.03
N THR A 94 -20.77 2.00 2.65
CA THR A 94 -20.70 2.49 1.27
C THR A 94 -20.33 1.35 0.32
N GLU A 95 -21.04 1.24 -0.80
CA GLU A 95 -20.79 0.20 -1.79
C GLU A 95 -19.34 0.27 -2.31
N GLY A 96 -18.67 -0.89 -2.36
CA GLY A 96 -17.26 -0.97 -2.78
C GLY A 96 -16.26 -0.39 -1.77
N TRP A 97 -16.71 -0.03 -0.56
CA TRP A 97 -15.80 0.42 0.48
C TRP A 97 -14.83 -0.69 0.87
N LYS A 98 -13.58 -0.29 1.04
CA LYS A 98 -12.54 -1.12 1.64
C LYS A 98 -11.87 -0.29 2.75
N PRO A 99 -11.65 -0.85 3.95
CA PRO A 99 -11.05 -0.12 5.07
C PRO A 99 -9.76 0.59 4.68
N TYR A 100 -9.62 1.85 5.11
CA TYR A 100 -8.37 2.61 5.01
C TYR A 100 -8.14 3.34 6.34
N ILE A 101 -7.10 2.95 7.09
CA ILE A 101 -6.75 3.57 8.36
C ILE A 101 -5.94 4.83 8.08
N ILE A 102 -6.46 5.98 8.52
CA ILE A 102 -5.72 7.23 8.41
C ILE A 102 -4.60 7.23 9.45
N PRO A 103 -3.34 7.50 9.07
CA PRO A 103 -2.24 7.48 10.02
C PRO A 103 -2.36 8.61 11.06
N GLU A 104 -2.05 8.31 12.32
CA GLU A 104 -2.10 9.27 13.45
C GLU A 104 -0.90 10.24 13.46
N LYS A 105 0.20 9.84 12.86
CA LYS A 105 1.31 10.74 12.61
C LYS A 105 1.22 11.08 11.13
N GLU A 106 1.40 12.34 10.77
CA GLU A 106 2.17 12.55 9.54
C GLU A 106 3.44 11.71 9.76
N GLU A 107 3.60 10.59 9.04
CA GLU A 107 4.96 10.17 8.72
C GLU A 107 5.59 11.45 8.24
N ALA A 108 6.50 12.01 9.07
CA ALA A 108 6.94 13.40 9.01
C ALA A 108 6.96 13.77 7.55
N PRO A 109 6.13 14.74 7.09
CA PRO A 109 5.84 14.91 5.68
C PRO A 109 7.17 14.74 5.01
N VAL A 110 7.33 13.67 4.21
CA VAL A 110 8.51 13.52 3.37
C VAL A 110 8.62 14.90 2.79
N GLU A 111 9.64 15.65 3.20
CA GLU A 111 9.58 17.12 3.24
C GLU A 111 8.88 17.59 1.98
N ALA A 112 7.94 18.53 2.08
CA ALA A 112 7.27 19.13 0.92
C ALA A 112 8.30 19.75 -0.04
N GLY A 113 9.05 18.90 -0.73
CA GLY A 113 10.52 19.01 -0.79
C GLY A 113 11.13 17.88 -1.62
N THR A 114 10.42 16.77 -1.83
CA THR A 114 10.50 16.13 -3.15
C THR A 114 9.10 15.89 -3.74
N GLU A 115 8.57 16.93 -4.42
CA GLU A 115 7.66 16.72 -5.57
C GLU A 115 8.28 15.78 -6.62
N HIS A 116 9.58 15.52 -6.50
CA HIS A 116 10.36 14.66 -7.36
C HIS A 116 10.35 13.20 -6.90
N PRO A 117 10.45 12.25 -7.85
CA PRO A 117 10.77 10.87 -7.55
C PRO A 117 12.07 10.73 -6.76
N ILE A 118 12.13 9.74 -5.86
CA ILE A 118 13.37 9.40 -5.15
C ILE A 118 14.16 8.42 -6.03
N PHE A 119 15.41 8.75 -6.35
CA PHE A 119 16.28 7.92 -7.17
C PHE A 119 17.32 7.22 -6.30
N HIS A 120 17.33 5.89 -6.38
CA HIS A 120 18.35 5.05 -5.80
C HIS A 120 19.27 4.56 -6.92
N PRO A 121 20.60 4.80 -6.84
CA PRO A 121 21.52 4.40 -7.91
C PRO A 121 21.66 2.88 -8.03
N GLU A 122 21.37 2.15 -6.95
CA GLU A 122 21.47 0.70 -6.87
C GLU A 122 20.11 0.02 -6.76
N GLY A 123 19.96 -1.09 -7.48
CA GLY A 123 18.72 -1.85 -7.62
C GLY A 123 18.39 -2.72 -6.41
N ARG A 124 19.36 -2.89 -5.52
CA ARG A 124 19.28 -3.71 -4.32
C ARG A 124 19.21 -2.84 -3.08
N TRP A 125 18.00 -2.61 -2.61
CA TRP A 125 17.82 -1.96 -1.31
C TRP A 125 18.37 -2.81 -0.17
N PRO A 126 19.01 -2.16 0.82
CA PRO A 126 19.19 -2.73 2.15
C PRO A 126 17.88 -3.32 2.69
N ILE A 127 17.98 -4.44 3.42
CA ILE A 127 16.80 -5.18 3.90
C ILE A 127 15.92 -4.30 4.78
N ASN A 128 16.52 -3.53 5.70
CA ASN A 128 15.82 -2.59 6.56
C ASN A 128 15.05 -1.52 5.76
N GLN A 129 15.65 -0.97 4.69
CA GLN A 129 14.96 -0.02 3.82
C GLN A 129 13.78 -0.67 3.09
N LYS A 130 13.97 -1.90 2.57
CA LYS A 130 12.87 -2.65 1.94
C LYS A 130 11.75 -2.93 2.94
N VAL A 131 12.06 -3.37 4.16
CA VAL A 131 11.04 -3.63 5.20
C VAL A 131 10.32 -2.35 5.59
N ALA A 132 11.03 -1.23 5.74
CA ALA A 132 10.41 0.07 6.00
C ALA A 132 9.51 0.53 4.85
N PHE A 133 9.88 0.23 3.60
CA PHE A 133 9.01 0.47 2.46
C PHE A 133 7.72 -0.38 2.56
N LEU A 134 7.83 -1.65 2.96
CA LEU A 134 6.68 -2.56 3.06
C LEU A 134 5.80 -2.33 4.29
N SER A 135 6.35 -1.79 5.37
CA SER A 135 5.67 -1.75 6.68
C SER A 135 4.40 -0.90 6.70
N SER A 136 4.30 0.09 5.81
CA SER A 136 3.13 0.98 5.68
C SER A 136 1.95 0.32 4.95
N ALA A 137 2.09 -0.92 4.48
CA ALA A 137 1.03 -1.62 3.76
C ALA A 137 -0.21 -1.84 4.63
N GLN A 138 -1.37 -1.53 4.07
CA GLN A 138 -2.68 -1.69 4.72
C GLN A 138 -3.56 -2.75 4.05
N ASP A 139 -3.40 -2.98 2.75
CA ASP A 139 -4.25 -3.87 1.95
C ASP A 139 -3.41 -4.88 1.17
N GLU A 140 -2.40 -4.39 0.44
CA GLU A 140 -1.67 -5.21 -0.50
C GLU A 140 -0.21 -4.81 -0.66
N VAL A 141 0.66 -5.83 -0.74
CA VAL A 141 2.03 -5.71 -1.24
C VAL A 141 2.17 -6.57 -2.48
N ILE A 142 2.69 -5.99 -3.56
CA ILE A 142 3.00 -6.71 -4.80
C ILE A 142 4.49 -6.60 -5.09
N GLU A 143 5.18 -7.74 -5.19
CA GLU A 143 6.55 -7.84 -5.71
C GLU A 143 6.51 -8.48 -7.10
N VAL A 144 6.97 -7.75 -8.12
CA VAL A 144 7.04 -8.22 -9.50
C VAL A 144 8.49 -8.31 -9.93
N GLY A 145 8.88 -9.47 -10.46
CA GLY A 145 10.16 -9.61 -11.10
C GLY A 145 10.24 -10.83 -12.00
N ILE A 146 11.42 -11.08 -12.53
CA ILE A 146 11.61 -12.20 -13.47
C ILE A 146 11.74 -13.51 -12.70
N ARG A 147 12.65 -13.52 -11.72
CA ARG A 147 13.03 -14.71 -10.94
C ARG A 147 12.72 -14.61 -9.47
N LEU A 148 12.64 -13.39 -8.91
CA LEU A 148 12.52 -13.10 -7.47
C LEU A 148 13.50 -13.84 -6.52
N ARG A 149 14.63 -14.38 -7.02
CA ARG A 149 15.62 -15.12 -6.22
C ARG A 149 16.06 -14.38 -4.95
N THR A 150 16.42 -13.11 -5.05
CA THR A 150 16.88 -12.34 -3.87
C THR A 150 15.76 -12.18 -2.84
N PHE A 151 14.52 -11.94 -3.30
CA PHE A 151 13.35 -11.83 -2.44
C PHE A 151 13.08 -13.16 -1.72
N THR A 152 13.09 -14.28 -2.44
CA THR A 152 12.91 -15.61 -1.85
C THR A 152 14.02 -15.99 -0.88
N ASN A 153 15.27 -15.62 -1.18
CA ASN A 153 16.40 -15.84 -0.28
C ASN A 153 16.28 -15.08 1.05
N TYR A 154 15.52 -13.97 1.10
CA TYR A 154 15.27 -13.27 2.37
C TYR A 154 14.42 -14.08 3.34
N PHE A 155 13.61 -15.03 2.86
CA PHE A 155 12.84 -15.94 3.73
C PHE A 155 13.66 -17.13 4.21
N THR A 156 14.58 -17.63 3.39
CA THR A 156 15.20 -18.95 3.61
C THR A 156 16.63 -18.90 4.14
N SER A 157 17.33 -17.77 3.97
CA SER A 157 18.77 -17.67 4.23
C SER A 157 19.17 -16.52 5.14
N ARG A 158 18.20 -15.72 5.62
CA ARG A 158 18.45 -14.56 6.48
C ARG A 158 17.86 -14.78 7.86
N ASN A 159 18.31 -13.96 8.81
CA ASN A 159 17.69 -13.89 10.12
C ASN A 159 16.21 -13.56 9.94
N GLU A 160 15.33 -14.42 10.49
CA GLU A 160 13.88 -14.28 10.31
C GLU A 160 13.36 -12.94 10.82
N HIS A 161 13.99 -12.36 11.86
CA HIS A 161 13.63 -11.06 12.41
C HIS A 161 13.88 -9.89 11.44
N GLU A 162 14.79 -10.03 10.49
CA GLU A 162 15.12 -8.96 9.55
C GLU A 162 14.12 -8.84 8.40
N PHE A 163 13.41 -9.91 8.04
CA PHE A 163 12.53 -9.90 6.87
C PHE A 163 11.28 -10.76 7.03
N LYS A 164 11.42 -12.05 7.33
CA LYS A 164 10.30 -12.99 7.39
C LYS A 164 9.24 -12.57 8.42
N LEU A 165 9.64 -12.27 9.65
CA LEU A 165 8.73 -11.84 10.70
C LEU A 165 8.04 -10.50 10.38
N PRO A 166 8.74 -9.47 9.86
CA PRO A 166 8.06 -8.28 9.34
C PRO A 166 6.97 -8.58 8.30
N ILE A 167 7.22 -9.49 7.35
CA ILE A 167 6.19 -9.89 6.36
C ILE A 167 5.04 -10.64 7.04
N TYR A 168 5.32 -11.53 7.98
CA TYR A 168 4.27 -12.24 8.73
C TYR A 168 3.41 -11.28 9.55
N GLY A 169 4.01 -10.24 10.13
CA GLY A 169 3.27 -9.16 10.77
C GLY A 169 2.35 -8.39 9.81
N LEU A 170 2.68 -8.29 8.52
CA LEU A 170 1.76 -7.75 7.51
C LEU A 170 0.58 -8.70 7.28
N LEU A 171 0.86 -9.99 7.08
CA LEU A 171 -0.17 -11.02 6.87
C LEU A 171 -1.12 -11.13 8.07
N GLU A 172 -0.59 -11.07 9.29
CA GLU A 172 -1.36 -11.06 10.54
C GLU A 172 -2.33 -9.88 10.62
N ARG A 173 -1.94 -8.71 10.09
CA ARG A 173 -2.83 -7.54 9.97
C ARG A 173 -3.86 -7.62 8.84
N GLY A 174 -3.84 -8.69 8.04
CA GLY A 174 -4.77 -8.88 6.93
C GLY A 174 -4.24 -8.41 5.57
N VAL A 175 -2.99 -7.97 5.48
CA VAL A 175 -2.39 -7.52 4.21
C VAL A 175 -2.16 -8.72 3.29
N HIS A 176 -2.51 -8.59 2.02
CA HIS A 176 -2.23 -9.62 1.01
C HIS A 176 -0.87 -9.39 0.35
N PHE A 177 -0.04 -10.44 0.30
CA PHE A 177 1.26 -10.40 -0.36
C PHE A 177 1.20 -11.17 -1.68
N LYS A 178 1.46 -10.52 -2.81
CA LYS A 178 1.44 -11.13 -4.14
C LYS A 178 2.81 -11.05 -4.80
N ALA A 179 3.36 -12.19 -5.19
CA ALA A 179 4.62 -12.28 -5.93
C ALA A 179 4.34 -12.66 -7.38
N TYR A 180 4.77 -11.84 -8.34
CA TYR A 180 4.64 -12.10 -9.77
C TYR A 180 5.99 -12.50 -10.36
N LEU A 181 6.04 -13.68 -10.98
CA LEU A 181 7.22 -14.21 -11.68
C LEU A 181 6.92 -14.45 -13.16
N LEU A 182 7.97 -14.41 -13.99
CA LEU A 182 7.83 -14.80 -15.39
C LEU A 182 7.56 -16.31 -15.47
N ASP A 183 6.53 -16.72 -16.21
CA ASP A 183 6.19 -18.13 -16.39
C ASP A 183 7.36 -18.88 -17.06
N PRO A 184 8.03 -19.83 -16.40
CA PRO A 184 9.19 -20.53 -16.99
C PRO A 184 8.83 -21.35 -18.22
N GLU A 185 7.54 -21.66 -18.41
CA GLU A 185 7.07 -22.50 -19.51
C GLU A 185 6.67 -21.69 -20.76
N CYS A 186 6.55 -20.36 -20.66
CA CYS A 186 6.13 -19.52 -21.78
C CYS A 186 7.26 -19.27 -22.80
N GLN A 187 6.87 -18.90 -24.02
CA GLN A 187 7.83 -18.63 -25.10
C GLN A 187 8.63 -17.35 -24.83
N GLU A 188 8.00 -16.36 -24.20
CA GLU A 188 8.58 -15.06 -23.87
C GLU A 188 9.75 -15.21 -22.89
N ALA A 189 9.64 -16.13 -21.92
CA ALA A 189 10.74 -16.46 -21.02
C ALA A 189 11.94 -17.04 -21.78
N ARG A 190 11.70 -17.98 -22.70
CA ARG A 190 12.75 -18.56 -23.54
C ARG A 190 13.44 -17.50 -24.40
N LEU A 191 12.67 -16.65 -25.07
CA LEU A 191 13.18 -15.57 -25.91
C LEU A 191 14.02 -14.58 -25.09
N TYR A 192 13.49 -14.12 -23.95
CA TYR A 192 14.16 -13.16 -23.10
C TYR A 192 15.51 -13.67 -22.57
N PHE A 193 15.55 -14.89 -22.03
CA PHE A 193 16.80 -15.44 -21.49
C PHE A 193 17.78 -15.87 -22.58
N HIS A 194 17.31 -16.32 -23.73
CA HIS A 194 18.18 -16.58 -24.87
C HIS A 194 18.91 -15.32 -25.32
N ASP A 195 18.21 -14.18 -25.40
CA ASP A 195 18.85 -12.91 -25.79
C ASP A 195 19.82 -12.39 -24.72
N ARG A 196 19.46 -12.46 -23.44
CA ARG A 196 20.37 -12.06 -22.35
C ARG A 196 21.59 -12.95 -22.22
N ALA A 197 21.45 -14.24 -22.48
CA ALA A 197 22.56 -15.21 -22.42
C ALA A 197 23.68 -14.92 -23.44
N ARG A 198 23.44 -14.05 -24.44
CA ARG A 198 24.47 -13.58 -25.38
C ARG A 198 25.50 -12.67 -24.73
N VAL A 199 25.10 -11.95 -23.69
CA VAL A 199 25.96 -10.97 -22.98
C VAL A 199 26.19 -11.33 -21.51
N GLN A 200 25.41 -12.25 -20.95
CA GLN A 200 25.52 -12.72 -19.57
C GLN A 200 25.38 -14.25 -19.53
N GLU A 201 26.50 -14.98 -19.54
CA GLU A 201 26.49 -16.45 -19.64
C GLU A 201 25.70 -17.12 -18.50
N GLU A 202 25.66 -16.52 -17.30
CA GLU A 202 24.88 -17.04 -16.17
C GLU A 202 23.37 -17.11 -16.41
N GLU A 203 22.86 -16.47 -17.46
CA GLU A 203 21.44 -16.48 -17.83
C GLU A 203 21.02 -17.74 -18.61
N ARG A 204 21.95 -18.57 -19.12
CA ARG A 204 21.64 -19.84 -19.83
C ARG A 204 20.80 -20.81 -18.99
N GLY A 205 20.97 -20.80 -17.67
CA GLY A 205 20.22 -21.64 -16.73
C GLY A 205 19.08 -20.93 -16.01
N ALA A 206 18.62 -19.77 -16.49
CA ALA A 206 17.69 -18.93 -15.75
C ALA A 206 16.29 -19.54 -15.57
N ILE A 207 15.81 -20.33 -16.53
CA ILE A 207 14.52 -21.04 -16.43
C ILE A 207 14.50 -22.00 -15.24
N GLU A 208 15.55 -22.81 -15.07
CA GLU A 208 15.67 -23.71 -13.91
C GLU A 208 15.76 -22.95 -12.59
N LYS A 209 16.40 -21.77 -12.61
CA LYS A 209 16.43 -20.88 -11.44
C LYS A 209 15.03 -20.39 -11.07
N ILE A 210 14.16 -20.07 -12.04
CA ILE A 210 12.75 -19.73 -11.76
C ILE A 210 12.04 -20.92 -11.11
N ARG A 211 12.14 -22.12 -11.68
CA ARG A 211 11.51 -23.33 -11.13
C ARG A 211 11.97 -23.62 -9.70
N SER A 212 13.25 -23.41 -9.41
CA SER A 212 13.79 -23.54 -8.05
C SER A 212 13.22 -22.50 -7.09
N VAL A 213 13.05 -21.26 -7.54
CA VAL A 213 12.45 -20.19 -6.72
C VAL A 213 10.99 -20.50 -6.43
N LEU A 214 10.22 -20.99 -7.41
CA LEU A 214 8.84 -21.39 -7.20
C LEU A 214 8.75 -22.45 -6.08
N ARG A 215 9.53 -23.54 -6.15
CA ARG A 215 9.57 -24.55 -5.07
C ARG A 215 9.88 -23.98 -3.69
N GLN A 216 10.77 -22.98 -3.60
CA GLN A 216 11.06 -22.32 -2.34
C GLN A 216 9.91 -21.43 -1.85
N LEU A 217 9.24 -20.72 -2.77
CA LEU A 217 8.05 -19.93 -2.44
C LEU A 217 6.86 -20.81 -2.02
N SER A 218 6.72 -22.04 -2.54
CA SER A 218 5.71 -23.01 -2.05
C SER A 218 5.84 -23.21 -0.55
N ARG A 219 7.07 -23.42 -0.07
CA ARG A 219 7.34 -23.62 1.36
C ARG A 219 6.97 -22.40 2.19
N VAL A 220 7.26 -21.20 1.68
CA VAL A 220 6.86 -19.94 2.34
C VAL A 220 5.34 -19.81 2.42
N ILE A 221 4.62 -20.19 1.35
CA ILE A 221 3.15 -20.18 1.32
C ILE A 221 2.61 -21.19 2.34
N GLU A 222 3.08 -22.44 2.31
CA GLU A 222 2.68 -23.51 3.24
C GLU A 222 2.92 -23.10 4.70
N GLU A 223 4.08 -22.50 4.99
CA GLU A 223 4.39 -21.97 6.32
C GLU A 223 3.43 -20.85 6.74
N ALA A 224 3.12 -19.91 5.86
CA ALA A 224 2.19 -18.81 6.15
C ALA A 224 0.74 -19.30 6.32
N GLU A 225 0.32 -20.29 5.54
CA GLU A 225 -1.01 -20.92 5.65
C GLU A 225 -1.17 -21.70 6.95
N ALA A 226 -0.11 -22.37 7.40
CA ALA A 226 -0.10 -23.08 8.69
C ALA A 226 -0.30 -22.14 9.89
N GLN A 227 0.09 -20.86 9.77
CA GLN A 227 -0.15 -19.84 10.80
C GLN A 227 -1.58 -19.28 10.78
N GLN A 228 -2.39 -19.62 9.77
CA GLN A 228 -3.78 -19.17 9.64
C GLN A 228 -3.94 -17.63 9.63
N PHE A 229 -2.96 -16.91 9.07
CA PHE A 229 -3.07 -15.46 8.95
C PHE A 229 -4.30 -15.04 8.13
N PRO A 230 -4.93 -13.89 8.46
CA PRO A 230 -6.03 -13.35 7.66
C PRO A 230 -5.57 -12.91 6.27
N GLY A 231 -4.36 -12.33 6.17
CA GLY A 231 -3.70 -12.02 4.91
C GLY A 231 -3.24 -13.29 4.17
N LYS A 232 -3.05 -13.19 2.86
CA LYS A 232 -2.63 -14.32 2.01
C LYS A 232 -1.32 -14.03 1.32
N PHE A 233 -0.43 -15.03 1.26
CA PHE A 233 0.74 -15.02 0.40
C PHE A 233 0.43 -15.79 -0.89
N GLN A 234 0.53 -15.14 -2.04
CA GLN A 234 0.18 -15.72 -3.33
C GLN A 234 1.28 -15.53 -4.35
N VAL A 235 1.41 -16.47 -5.29
CA VAL A 235 2.34 -16.40 -6.40
C VAL A 235 1.59 -16.46 -7.71
N TYR A 236 1.90 -15.54 -8.62
CA TYR A 236 1.31 -15.43 -9.95
C TYR A 236 2.40 -15.55 -11.03
N LEU A 237 2.04 -16.13 -12.17
CA LEU A 237 2.93 -16.30 -13.33
C LEU A 237 2.41 -15.48 -14.51
N TYR A 238 3.20 -14.51 -14.99
CA TYR A 238 2.88 -13.68 -16.15
C TYR A 238 3.65 -14.13 -17.40
N LYS A 239 3.18 -13.75 -18.60
CA LYS A 239 3.71 -14.22 -19.89
C LYS A 239 4.21 -13.12 -20.83
N HIS A 240 4.58 -11.96 -20.29
CA HIS A 240 5.12 -10.85 -21.08
C HIS A 240 6.63 -10.71 -20.89
N VAL A 241 7.31 -10.18 -21.92
CA VAL A 241 8.73 -9.85 -21.81
C VAL A 241 8.89 -8.77 -20.73
N PRO A 242 9.69 -9.05 -19.68
CA PRO A 242 9.82 -8.15 -18.54
C PRO A 242 10.62 -6.90 -18.92
N TYR A 243 10.12 -5.72 -18.56
CA TYR A 243 10.78 -4.43 -18.80
C TYR A 243 11.11 -3.66 -17.51
N ASN A 244 10.40 -3.96 -16.42
CA ASN A 244 10.62 -3.38 -15.09
C ASN A 244 10.45 -4.43 -14.00
N HIS A 245 11.21 -4.28 -12.91
CA HIS A 245 10.86 -4.80 -11.59
C HIS A 245 9.92 -3.81 -10.91
N PHE A 246 8.89 -4.30 -10.24
CA PHE A 246 7.99 -3.47 -9.43
C PHE A 246 7.97 -3.96 -7.99
N LEU A 247 7.95 -3.03 -7.04
CA LEU A 247 7.52 -3.28 -5.67
C LEU A 247 6.44 -2.25 -5.35
N ILE A 248 5.23 -2.72 -5.14
CA ILE A 248 4.03 -1.89 -5.02
C ILE A 248 3.43 -2.13 -3.65
N VAL A 249 3.07 -1.05 -2.97
CA VAL A 249 2.31 -1.07 -1.72
C VAL A 249 1.02 -0.31 -1.97
N ASP A 250 -0.12 -0.95 -1.74
CA ASP A 250 -1.46 -0.37 -1.78
C ASP A 250 -1.75 0.39 -3.08
N GLY A 251 -1.43 -0.21 -4.23
CA GLY A 251 -1.41 0.48 -5.53
C GLY A 251 -2.72 1.19 -5.93
N GLU A 252 -3.86 0.58 -5.60
CA GLU A 252 -5.19 1.16 -5.84
C GLU A 252 -5.51 2.32 -4.89
N ARG A 253 -4.88 2.37 -3.72
CA ARG A 253 -5.22 3.31 -2.64
C ARG A 253 -4.60 4.69 -2.84
N GLY A 254 -5.13 5.69 -2.14
CA GLY A 254 -4.65 7.09 -2.23
C GLY A 254 -3.22 7.28 -1.71
N HIS A 255 -2.80 6.46 -0.76
CA HIS A 255 -1.46 6.44 -0.15
C HIS A 255 -0.52 5.42 -0.80
N GLY A 256 -0.90 4.84 -1.94
CA GLY A 256 -0.10 3.82 -2.61
C GLY A 256 1.30 4.34 -2.96
N LYS A 257 2.29 3.46 -2.90
CA LYS A 257 3.67 3.76 -3.28
C LYS A 257 4.26 2.62 -4.11
N LEU A 258 5.19 2.98 -4.98
CA LEU A 258 5.73 2.10 -6.00
C LEU A 258 7.22 2.36 -6.16
N ALA A 259 8.01 1.30 -6.09
CA ALA A 259 9.42 1.29 -6.46
C ALA A 259 9.56 0.55 -7.80
N VAL A 260 10.08 1.22 -8.81
CA VAL A 260 10.28 0.67 -10.15
C VAL A 260 11.75 0.67 -10.52
N SER A 261 12.22 -0.43 -11.08
CA SER A 261 13.61 -0.54 -11.57
C SER A 261 13.61 -1.12 -12.98
N PRO A 262 14.11 -0.40 -13.99
CA PRO A 262 14.14 -0.89 -15.36
C PRO A 262 15.13 -2.04 -15.53
N TYR A 263 14.78 -3.01 -16.36
CA TYR A 263 15.71 -4.05 -16.77
C TYR A 263 16.61 -3.51 -17.90
N LEU A 264 17.79 -3.02 -17.53
CA LEU A 264 18.79 -2.56 -18.48
C LEU A 264 19.50 -3.77 -19.14
N TYR A 265 19.67 -3.72 -20.45
CA TYR A 265 20.33 -4.78 -21.21
C TYR A 265 21.80 -4.91 -20.82
N GLY A 266 22.29 -6.13 -20.59
CA GLY A 266 23.66 -6.40 -20.16
C GLY A 266 24.01 -5.98 -18.72
N ILE A 267 23.13 -5.27 -18.02
CA ILE A 267 23.33 -4.86 -16.63
C ILE A 267 22.55 -5.79 -15.70
N ASN A 268 23.20 -6.17 -14.59
CA ASN A 268 22.55 -6.96 -13.55
C ASN A 268 21.50 -6.12 -12.83
N ARG A 269 20.33 -6.72 -12.51
CA ARG A 269 19.23 -6.00 -11.82
C ARG A 269 19.69 -5.30 -10.55
N ALA A 270 20.61 -5.91 -9.80
CA ALA A 270 21.12 -5.34 -8.56
C ALA A 270 21.81 -3.98 -8.76
N ASN A 271 22.27 -3.70 -9.99
CA ASN A 271 22.98 -2.49 -10.39
C ASN A 271 22.11 -1.57 -11.27
N CYS A 272 20.82 -1.88 -11.45
CA CYS A 272 19.90 -1.01 -12.17
C CYS A 272 19.31 0.02 -11.19
N PRO A 273 19.09 1.29 -11.57
CA PRO A 273 18.53 2.28 -10.66
C PRO A 273 17.12 1.91 -10.22
N VAL A 274 16.68 2.43 -9.07
CA VAL A 274 15.29 2.34 -8.61
C VAL A 274 14.71 3.73 -8.50
N ILE A 275 13.50 3.90 -9.00
CA ILE A 275 12.69 5.11 -8.86
C ILE A 275 11.58 4.79 -7.87
N GLU A 276 11.54 5.51 -6.76
CA GLU A 276 10.49 5.42 -5.77
C GLU A 276 9.48 6.57 -5.94
N LEU A 277 8.21 6.20 -5.98
CA LEU A 277 7.08 7.06 -6.30
C LEU A 277 6.00 6.87 -5.25
N ALA A 278 5.62 7.94 -4.55
CA ALA A 278 4.39 7.97 -3.79
C ALA A 278 3.27 8.55 -4.65
N LYS A 279 2.08 7.93 -4.63
CA LYS A 279 0.94 8.38 -5.43
C LYS A 279 0.52 9.81 -5.10
N GLN A 280 0.67 10.22 -3.84
CA GLN A 280 0.30 11.56 -3.37
C GLN A 280 1.17 12.67 -4.00
N SER A 281 2.49 12.46 -4.07
CA SER A 281 3.45 13.43 -4.61
C SER A 281 3.73 13.27 -6.11
N ASN A 282 3.60 12.05 -6.65
CA ASN A 282 3.99 11.71 -8.02
C ASN A 282 2.81 11.12 -8.84
N ARG A 283 1.62 11.73 -8.77
CA ARG A 283 0.35 11.18 -9.29
C ARG A 283 0.43 10.64 -10.72
N ASP A 284 0.93 11.44 -11.66
CA ASP A 284 0.94 11.05 -13.08
C ASP A 284 1.95 9.95 -13.39
N LEU A 285 3.14 10.03 -12.79
CA LEU A 285 4.18 9.02 -13.02
C LEU A 285 3.79 7.70 -12.34
N PHE A 286 3.28 7.76 -11.10
CA PHE A 286 2.71 6.61 -10.40
C PHE A 286 1.61 5.96 -11.23
N ARG A 287 0.64 6.75 -11.74
CA ARG A 287 -0.47 6.24 -12.56
C ARG A 287 0.04 5.50 -13.79
N ARG A 288 1.02 6.04 -14.51
CA ARG A 288 1.60 5.41 -15.71
C ARG A 288 2.28 4.09 -15.39
N TYR A 289 3.13 4.05 -14.36
CA TYR A 289 3.81 2.81 -13.97
C TYR A 289 2.85 1.76 -13.41
N TYR A 290 1.87 2.19 -12.62
CA TYR A 290 0.86 1.28 -12.08
C TYR A 290 -0.03 0.70 -13.18
N GLN A 291 -0.47 1.53 -14.15
CA GLN A 291 -1.19 1.06 -15.33
C GLN A 291 -0.36 0.06 -16.16
N SER A 292 0.94 0.31 -16.29
CA SER A 292 1.89 -0.61 -16.94
C SER A 292 1.93 -1.96 -16.22
N PHE A 293 1.98 -1.97 -14.89
CA PHE A 293 1.85 -3.18 -14.08
C PHE A 293 0.49 -3.87 -14.29
N GLN A 294 -0.61 -3.12 -14.30
CA GLN A 294 -1.94 -3.71 -14.50
C GLN A 294 -2.01 -4.46 -15.83
N PHE A 295 -1.52 -3.88 -16.92
CA PHE A 295 -1.43 -4.57 -18.22
C PHE A 295 -0.50 -5.78 -18.19
N LEU A 296 0.65 -5.70 -17.50
CA LEU A 296 1.56 -6.84 -17.33
C LEU A 296 0.89 -8.00 -16.57
N SER A 297 0.04 -7.68 -15.61
CA SER A 297 -0.57 -8.65 -14.68
C SER A 297 -1.92 -9.21 -15.13
N GLN A 298 -2.52 -8.65 -16.19
CA GLN A 298 -3.89 -8.92 -16.60
C GLN A 298 -4.17 -10.41 -16.85
N ASP A 299 -3.24 -11.12 -17.49
CA ASP A 299 -3.36 -12.55 -17.83
C ASP A 299 -2.51 -13.44 -16.92
N ALA A 300 -2.06 -12.91 -15.77
CA ALA A 300 -1.24 -13.67 -14.84
C ALA A 300 -2.08 -14.75 -14.15
N ARG A 301 -1.58 -15.99 -14.17
CA ARG A 301 -2.25 -17.13 -13.51
C ARG A 301 -1.75 -17.33 -12.10
N LEU A 302 -2.63 -17.67 -11.16
CA LEU A 302 -2.23 -18.14 -9.84
C LEU A 302 -1.44 -19.45 -9.99
N TRP A 303 -0.29 -19.56 -9.33
CA TRP A 303 0.48 -20.79 -9.25
C TRP A 303 -0.03 -21.67 -8.11
N GLN A 304 -0.25 -22.96 -8.39
CA GLN A 304 -0.92 -23.90 -7.47
C GLN A 304 0.00 -24.96 -6.86
N GLY A 305 1.33 -24.81 -6.99
CA GLY A 305 2.29 -25.84 -6.57
C GLY A 305 2.51 -26.87 -7.67
#